data_AF-A0A0F8Z3D4-F1
#
_entry.id   AF-A0A0F8Z3D4-F1
#
_cell.length_a   1.000
_cell.length_b   1.000
_cell.length_c   1.000
_cell.angle_alpha   90.00
_cell.angle_beta   90.00
_cell.angle_gamma   90.00
#
_symmetry.space_group_name_H-M   'P 1'
#
loop_
_entity.id
_entity.type
_entity.pdbx_description
1 polymer ?
#
loop_
_entity_poly.entity_id
_entity_poly.type
_entity_poly.pdbx_seq_one_letter_code
_entity_poly.pdbx_strand_id
1 'polypeptide(L)'
;MLYKIVEVSTDKASGHLYCLVHFWRRKGHHTAGKPPARINDFLMQLRPTGERIVDPDKPELGTETFDRDLPAEIKANIEAYWARAEAKGYPPDHANVSIQRDNSDPHGVLVRPNVAALRGAGVEKL
;
A
#
# COMPACT_ATOMS: atom_id res chain seq x y z
N MET A 1 -14.36 -8.57 -2.63
CA MET A 1 -13.08 -9.01 -2.02
C MET A 1 -12.82 -8.12 -0.81
N LEU A 2 -12.32 -8.69 0.27
CA LEU A 2 -11.90 -7.96 1.47
C LEU A 2 -10.38 -8.05 1.57
N TYR A 3 -9.73 -6.96 1.95
CA TYR A 3 -8.32 -7.03 2.34
C TYR A 3 -8.06 -6.31 3.66
N LYS A 4 -6.96 -6.69 4.31
CA LYS A 4 -6.48 -6.08 5.54
C LYS A 4 -5.00 -5.78 5.40
N ILE A 5 -4.62 -4.53 5.66
CA ILE A 5 -3.22 -4.15 5.77
C ILE A 5 -2.78 -4.57 7.18
N VAL A 6 -1.92 -5.58 7.26
CA VAL A 6 -1.46 -6.16 8.53
C VAL A 6 -0.22 -5.43 9.03
N GLU A 7 0.63 -5.00 8.10
CA GLU A 7 1.89 -4.36 8.38
C GLU A 7 2.16 -3.29 7.33
N VAL A 8 2.77 -2.20 7.78
CA VAL A 8 3.42 -1.20 6.93
C VAL A 8 4.85 -1.07 7.45
N SER A 9 5.83 -1.20 6.59
CA SER A 9 7.27 -1.18 6.94
C SER A 9 8.08 -0.66 5.76
N THR A 10 9.40 -0.62 5.90
CA THR A 10 10.29 -0.21 4.81
C THR A 10 11.19 -1.39 4.45
N ASP A 11 11.49 -1.53 3.16
CA ASP A 11 12.54 -2.42 2.69
C ASP A 11 13.90 -1.78 2.93
N LYS A 12 14.73 -2.47 3.70
CA LYS A 12 16.06 -1.99 4.09
C LYS A 12 16.96 -1.68 2.89
N ALA A 13 16.89 -2.50 1.85
CA ALA A 13 17.81 -2.41 0.72
C ALA A 13 17.48 -1.23 -0.20
N SER A 14 16.19 -0.98 -0.44
CA SER A 14 15.75 0.06 -1.38
C SER A 14 15.21 1.32 -0.73
N GLY A 15 14.90 1.31 0.58
CA GLY A 15 14.22 2.41 1.26
C GLY A 15 12.75 2.59 0.87
N HIS A 16 12.19 1.65 0.09
CA HIS A 16 10.79 1.71 -0.33
C HIS A 16 9.85 1.27 0.80
N LEU A 17 8.67 1.87 0.83
CA LEU A 17 7.62 1.44 1.73
C LEU A 17 7.01 0.12 1.25
N TYR A 18 6.63 -0.70 2.20
CA TYR A 18 6.09 -2.01 1.99
C TYR A 18 4.81 -2.19 2.81
N CYS A 19 3.81 -2.88 2.24
CA CYS A 19 2.58 -3.27 2.94
C CYS A 19 2.38 -4.79 2.91
N LEU A 20 2.25 -5.43 4.08
CA LEU A 20 1.77 -6.80 4.19
C LEU A 20 0.25 -6.78 4.11
N VAL A 21 -0.32 -7.44 3.11
CA VAL A 21 -1.76 -7.43 2.87
C VAL A 21 -2.32 -8.84 2.83
N HIS A 22 -3.34 -9.07 3.66
CA HIS A 22 -4.12 -10.30 3.66
C HIS A 22 -5.40 -10.09 2.84
N PHE A 23 -5.72 -11.04 1.95
CA PHE A 23 -6.90 -10.98 1.08
C PHE A 23 -7.86 -12.12 1.38
N TRP A 24 -9.14 -11.82 1.38
CA TRP A 24 -10.23 -12.78 1.37
C TRP A 24 -11.09 -12.57 0.13
N ARG A 25 -11.41 -13.68 -0.56
CA ARG A 25 -12.29 -13.63 -1.75
C ARG A 25 -13.65 -13.00 -1.42
N ARG A 26 -14.17 -13.24 -0.21
CA ARG A 26 -15.48 -12.73 0.27
C ARG A 26 -15.35 -12.23 1.71
N LYS A 27 -16.08 -11.16 2.04
CA LYS A 27 -16.16 -10.61 3.42
C LYS A 27 -16.56 -11.69 4.44
N GLY A 28 -17.57 -12.49 4.11
CA GLY A 28 -18.05 -13.57 4.99
C GLY A 28 -17.00 -14.62 5.35
N HIS A 29 -15.91 -14.77 4.57
CA HIS A 29 -14.83 -15.68 4.94
C HIS A 29 -13.99 -15.13 6.10
N HIS A 30 -13.70 -13.82 6.09
CA HIS A 30 -13.00 -13.18 7.19
C HIS A 30 -13.87 -13.16 8.46
N THR A 31 -15.15 -12.81 8.34
CA THR A 31 -16.08 -12.82 9.48
C THR A 31 -16.21 -14.21 10.11
N ALA A 32 -16.12 -15.28 9.30
CA ALA A 32 -16.13 -16.66 9.78
C ALA A 32 -14.76 -17.16 10.29
N GLY A 33 -13.74 -16.29 10.42
CA GLY A 33 -12.41 -16.65 10.89
C GLY A 33 -11.60 -17.54 9.94
N LYS A 34 -12.01 -17.65 8.67
CA LYS A 34 -11.26 -18.44 7.68
C LYS A 34 -9.91 -17.77 7.39
N PRO A 35 -8.85 -18.56 7.11
CA PRO A 35 -7.57 -18.00 6.72
C PRO A 35 -7.68 -17.12 5.47
N PRO A 36 -6.79 -16.13 5.29
CA PRO A 36 -6.69 -15.37 4.05
C PRO A 36 -6.55 -16.32 2.87
N ALA A 37 -7.22 -15.98 1.77
CA ALA A 37 -7.00 -16.65 0.48
C ALA A 37 -5.66 -16.29 -0.15
N ARG A 38 -5.04 -15.18 0.28
CA ARG A 38 -3.70 -14.75 -0.13
C ARG A 38 -3.06 -13.87 0.93
N ILE A 39 -1.77 -14.02 1.08
CA ILE A 39 -0.88 -13.09 1.77
C ILE A 39 0.07 -12.55 0.71
N ASN A 40 0.21 -11.22 0.62
CA ASN A 40 1.14 -10.64 -0.33
C ASN A 40 1.87 -9.43 0.23
N ASP A 41 3.07 -9.33 -0.29
CA ASP A 41 4.12 -8.44 0.07
C ASP A 41 4.21 -7.32 -0.96
N PHE A 42 3.65 -6.15 -0.65
CA PHE A 42 3.55 -5.04 -1.60
C PHE A 42 4.64 -4.01 -1.41
N LEU A 43 5.59 -3.97 -2.34
CA LEU A 43 6.54 -2.85 -2.43
C LEU A 43 5.89 -1.66 -3.14
N MET A 44 6.07 -0.48 -2.56
CA MET A 44 5.46 0.77 -2.98
C MET A 44 6.50 1.88 -2.92
N GLN A 45 6.69 2.60 -4.02
CA GLN A 45 7.48 3.81 -4.03
C GLN A 45 6.60 5.01 -3.62
N LEU A 46 6.29 5.10 -2.33
CA LEU A 46 5.54 6.23 -1.79
C LEU A 46 6.49 7.35 -1.40
N ARG A 47 6.17 8.57 -1.84
CA ARG A 47 6.80 9.79 -1.36
C ARG A 47 5.79 10.53 -0.49
N PRO A 48 6.18 11.09 0.67
CA PRO A 48 5.26 11.80 1.55
C PRO A 48 4.66 13.04 0.86
N THR A 49 5.42 13.63 -0.06
CA THR A 49 5.05 14.80 -0.84
C THR A 49 5.28 14.58 -2.32
N GLY A 50 4.56 15.34 -3.15
CA GLY A 50 4.77 15.43 -4.59
C GLY A 50 5.07 16.87 -5.00
N GLU A 51 5.57 17.05 -6.21
CA GLU A 51 5.69 18.37 -6.85
C GLU A 51 4.65 18.48 -7.95
N ARG A 52 4.00 19.64 -8.05
CA ARG A 52 3.10 19.97 -9.16
C ARG A 52 3.36 21.38 -9.65
N ILE A 53 3.13 21.62 -10.95
CA ILE A 53 3.20 22.96 -11.53
C ILE A 53 2.05 23.79 -10.94
N VAL A 54 2.34 25.01 -10.51
CA VAL A 54 1.35 25.92 -9.89
C VAL A 54 0.22 26.24 -10.86
N ASP A 55 0.56 26.52 -12.11
CA ASP A 55 -0.38 26.78 -13.22
C ASP A 55 0.18 26.13 -14.50
N PRO A 56 -0.50 25.11 -15.07
CA PRO A 56 -0.04 24.44 -16.29
C PRO A 56 0.15 25.38 -17.49
N ASP A 57 -0.60 26.49 -17.52
CA ASP A 57 -0.56 27.46 -18.61
C ASP A 57 0.50 28.56 -18.37
N LYS A 58 1.13 28.59 -17.19
CA LYS A 58 2.15 29.56 -16.77
C LYS A 58 3.32 28.88 -16.04
N PRO A 59 4.15 28.11 -16.75
CA PRO A 59 5.25 27.35 -16.15
C PRO A 59 6.29 28.22 -15.42
N GLU A 60 6.36 29.52 -15.74
CA GLU A 60 7.21 30.50 -15.05
C GLU A 60 6.84 30.72 -13.58
N LEU A 61 5.62 30.35 -13.17
CA LEU A 61 5.18 30.40 -11.76
C LEU A 61 5.81 29.28 -10.91
N GLY A 62 6.49 28.33 -11.52
CA GLY A 62 7.24 27.26 -10.86
C GLY A 62 6.38 26.11 -10.36
N THR A 63 6.93 25.34 -9.42
CA THR A 63 6.31 24.16 -8.82
C THR A 63 6.07 24.37 -7.33
N GLU A 64 4.98 23.79 -6.83
CA GLU A 64 4.73 23.69 -5.40
C GLU A 64 4.82 22.26 -4.90
N THR A 65 5.23 22.11 -3.64
CA THR A 65 5.17 20.83 -2.92
C THR A 65 3.79 20.65 -2.32
N PHE A 66 3.17 19.49 -2.54
CA PHE A 66 1.88 19.16 -1.93
C PHE A 66 1.96 17.84 -1.16
N ASP A 67 1.13 17.73 -0.12
CA ASP A 67 0.95 16.50 0.64
C ASP A 67 0.19 15.45 -0.16
N ARG A 68 0.75 14.25 -0.26
CA ARG A 68 0.09 13.12 -0.92
C ARG A 68 -0.84 12.39 0.03
N ASP A 69 -2.02 12.00 -0.47
CA ASP A 69 -2.96 11.13 0.25
C ASP A 69 -2.48 9.68 0.20
N LEU A 70 -1.49 9.38 1.04
CA LEU A 70 -0.86 8.06 1.11
C LEU A 70 -1.88 6.93 1.37
N PRO A 71 -2.87 7.05 2.28
CA PRO A 71 -3.95 6.08 2.39
C PRO A 71 -4.68 5.77 1.08
N ALA A 72 -5.10 6.80 0.35
CA ALA A 72 -5.81 6.62 -0.91
C ALA A 72 -4.92 5.94 -1.97
N GLU A 73 -3.65 6.35 -2.05
CA GLU A 73 -2.69 5.74 -2.98
C GLU A 73 -2.37 4.29 -2.64
N ILE A 74 -2.22 3.96 -1.35
CA ILE A 74 -1.99 2.59 -0.89
C ILE A 74 -3.17 1.71 -1.29
N LYS A 75 -4.40 2.16 -0.99
CA LYS A 75 -5.63 1.47 -1.36
C LYS A 75 -5.75 1.27 -2.87
N ALA A 76 -5.54 2.32 -3.67
CA ALA A 76 -5.63 2.25 -5.13
C ALA A 76 -4.63 1.24 -5.72
N ASN A 77 -3.39 1.22 -5.22
CA ASN A 77 -2.36 0.30 -5.67
C ASN A 77 -2.66 -1.16 -5.31
N ILE A 78 -3.17 -1.42 -4.10
CA ILE A 78 -3.60 -2.77 -3.67
C ILE A 78 -4.74 -3.27 -4.57
N GLU A 79 -5.73 -2.41 -4.85
CA GLU A 79 -6.87 -2.77 -5.69
C GLU A 79 -6.46 -3.01 -7.15
N ALA A 80 -5.59 -2.16 -7.71
CA ALA A 80 -5.06 -2.33 -9.06
C ALA A 80 -4.26 -3.63 -9.20
N TYR A 81 -3.49 -3.99 -8.17
CA TYR A 81 -2.82 -5.29 -8.15
C TYR A 81 -3.80 -6.45 -8.09
N TRP A 82 -4.82 -6.37 -7.23
CA TRP A 82 -5.81 -7.44 -7.12
C TRP A 82 -6.46 -7.71 -8.46
N ALA A 83 -6.86 -6.65 -9.18
CA ALA A 83 -7.42 -6.77 -10.52
C ALA A 83 -6.46 -7.45 -11.51
N ARG A 84 -5.16 -7.10 -11.48
CA ARG A 84 -4.13 -7.76 -12.31
C ARG A 84 -3.90 -9.23 -11.93
N ALA A 85 -3.99 -9.55 -10.64
CA ALA A 85 -3.84 -10.91 -10.14
C ALA A 85 -5.03 -11.78 -10.54
N GLU A 86 -6.25 -11.23 -10.50
CA GLU A 86 -7.49 -11.84 -11.01
C GLU A 86 -7.36 -12.26 -12.47
N ALA A 87 -6.79 -11.41 -13.30
CA ALA A 87 -6.59 -11.72 -14.71
C ALA A 87 -5.56 -12.83 -14.99
N LYS A 88 -4.67 -13.17 -14.03
CA LYS A 88 -3.49 -14.03 -14.28
C LYS A 88 -3.52 -15.42 -13.62
N GLY A 89 -4.63 -15.83 -13.00
CA GLY A 89 -4.82 -17.24 -12.59
C GLY A 89 -4.23 -17.66 -11.23
N TYR A 90 -3.82 -16.72 -10.37
CA TYR A 90 -3.66 -16.89 -8.91
C TYR A 90 -2.87 -18.10 -8.36
N PRO A 91 -1.57 -17.94 -8.10
CA PRO A 91 -0.87 -18.83 -7.16
C PRO A 91 -1.16 -18.44 -5.69
N PRO A 92 -1.22 -19.41 -4.76
CA PRO A 92 -1.77 -19.23 -3.41
C PRO A 92 -0.87 -18.55 -2.38
N ASP A 93 0.41 -18.29 -2.65
CA ASP A 93 1.29 -17.63 -1.68
C ASP A 93 2.45 -16.94 -2.40
N HIS A 94 2.71 -15.70 -2.04
CA HIS A 94 3.79 -14.88 -2.59
C HIS A 94 4.39 -13.95 -1.56
N ALA A 95 4.42 -14.35 -0.27
CA ALA A 95 5.30 -13.68 0.67
C ALA A 95 6.72 -13.66 0.07
N ASN A 96 7.27 -12.48 -0.17
CA ASN A 96 8.52 -12.34 -0.88
C ASN A 96 9.66 -12.38 0.12
N VAL A 97 10.23 -13.56 0.30
CA VAL A 97 11.34 -13.81 1.24
C VAL A 97 12.59 -12.97 0.95
N SER A 98 12.71 -12.35 -0.24
CA SER A 98 13.82 -11.43 -0.55
C SER A 98 13.67 -10.04 0.07
N ILE A 99 12.49 -9.69 0.58
CA ILE A 99 12.26 -8.41 1.27
C ILE A 99 12.79 -8.52 2.70
N GLN A 100 13.83 -7.76 3.02
CA GLN A 100 14.34 -7.64 4.37
C GLN A 100 13.64 -6.49 5.08
N ARG A 101 12.70 -6.86 5.94
CA ARG A 101 11.89 -5.92 6.72
C ARG A 101 12.76 -5.26 7.78
N ASP A 102 12.72 -3.94 7.84
CA ASP A 102 13.19 -3.21 8.99
C ASP A 102 12.26 -2.02 9.32
N ASN A 103 12.46 -1.45 10.51
CA ASN A 103 11.76 -0.25 10.95
C ASN A 103 12.49 1.03 10.52
N SER A 104 13.41 0.95 9.53
CA SER A 104 14.05 2.14 9.00
C SER A 104 13.00 2.95 8.26
N ASP A 105 12.86 4.24 8.55
CA ASP A 105 11.87 5.09 7.88
C ASP A 105 12.56 6.35 7.38
N PRO A 106 13.41 6.24 6.33
CA PRO A 106 14.28 7.33 5.88
C PRO A 106 13.50 8.56 5.41
N HIS A 107 12.19 8.40 5.15
CA HIS A 107 11.29 9.46 4.69
C HIS A 107 10.23 9.85 5.72
N GLY A 108 10.28 9.30 6.95
CA GLY A 108 9.31 9.62 8.00
C GLY A 108 7.85 9.27 7.65
N VAL A 109 7.64 8.31 6.75
CA VAL A 109 6.31 7.94 6.24
C VAL A 109 5.54 7.10 7.26
N LEU A 110 6.20 6.20 7.98
CA LEU A 110 5.58 5.30 8.97
C LEU A 110 5.05 6.07 10.18
N VAL A 111 5.68 7.19 10.54
CA VAL A 111 5.24 8.04 11.67
C VAL A 111 4.08 8.97 11.33
N ARG A 112 3.70 9.11 10.04
CA ARG A 112 2.56 9.97 9.68
C ARG A 112 1.26 9.38 10.24
N PRO A 113 0.40 10.19 10.91
CA PRO A 113 -0.82 9.67 11.54
C PRO A 113 -1.74 8.92 10.58
N ASN A 114 -1.84 9.39 9.33
CA ASN A 114 -2.67 8.78 8.29
C ASN A 114 -2.13 7.42 7.83
N VAL A 115 -0.81 7.20 7.83
CA VAL A 115 -0.18 5.91 7.49
C VAL A 115 -0.22 4.96 8.69
N ALA A 116 0.08 5.44 9.89
CA ALA A 116 0.00 4.66 11.11
C ALA A 116 -1.41 4.08 11.33
N ALA A 117 -2.45 4.85 10.99
CA ALA A 117 -3.85 4.42 11.07
C ALA A 117 -4.21 3.25 10.13
N LEU A 118 -3.40 2.97 9.09
CA LEU A 118 -3.65 1.86 8.17
C LEU A 118 -3.28 0.50 8.78
N ARG A 119 -2.36 0.47 9.76
CA ARG A 119 -1.90 -0.77 10.36
C ARG A 119 -3.03 -1.45 11.11
N GLY A 120 -3.42 -2.64 10.67
CA GLY A 120 -4.52 -3.40 11.24
C GLY A 120 -5.91 -2.95 10.78
N ALA A 121 -6.02 -1.93 9.92
CA ALA A 121 -7.29 -1.50 9.34
C ALA A 121 -7.78 -2.55 8.32
N GLY A 122 -9.00 -3.05 8.51
CA GLY A 122 -9.70 -3.84 7.50
C GLY A 122 -10.36 -2.90 6.50
N VAL A 123 -10.03 -3.04 5.22
CA VAL A 123 -10.63 -2.20 4.17
C VAL A 123 -11.57 -3.06 3.34
N GLU A 124 -12.86 -2.71 3.40
CA GLU A 124 -13.88 -3.29 2.55
C GLU A 124 -13.92 -2.57 1.20
N LYS A 125 -13.85 -3.35 0.13
CA LYS A 125 -14.26 -2.89 -1.19
C LYS A 125 -15.80 -2.89 -1.20
N LEU A 126 -16.42 -1.73 -1.43
CA LEU A 126 -17.84 -1.64 -1.80
C LEU A 126 -18.06 -2.40 -3.11
#